data_AF-A0A4Y2FDP6-F1
#
_entry.id   AF-A0A4Y2FDP6-F1
#
_cell.length_a   1.000
_cell.length_b   1.000
_cell.length_c   1.000
_cell.angle_alpha   90.00
_cell.angle_beta   90.00
_cell.angle_gamma   90.00
#
_symmetry.space_group_name_H-M   'P 1'
#
loop_
_entity.id
_entity.type
_entity.pdbx_description
1 polymer ?
#
loop_
_entity_poly.entity_id
_entity_poly.type
_entity_poly.pdbx_seq_one_letter_code
_entity_poly.pdbx_strand_id
1 'polypeptide(L)'
;MPIPENYQPKHWFQTPEPCCRPGYTGYLPEYGPKRLYQFGETYGHMTHNLMKSHPVAGLRMGNIVDFNKELQEKLEEEAIVWKHEVTSENNRFRAKMVPGYTGFVPRRGFLFGKVYDEECKQAVALIEKQKLIKENASQ
;
A
#
# COMPACT_ATOMS: atom_id res chain seq x y z
N MET A 1 1.01 15.42 -5.45
CA MET A 1 1.42 14.86 -4.13
C MET A 1 0.53 13.65 -3.89
N PRO A 2 1.07 12.49 -3.49
CA PRO A 2 0.24 11.36 -3.09
C PRO A 2 -0.61 11.72 -1.88
N ILE A 3 -1.84 11.25 -1.89
CA ILE A 3 -2.83 11.54 -0.86
C ILE A 3 -2.52 10.64 0.35
N PRO A 4 -2.43 11.18 1.58
CA PRO A 4 -2.18 10.35 2.75
C PRO A 4 -3.35 9.39 2.97
N GLU A 5 -3.06 8.19 3.48
CA GLU A 5 -4.04 7.13 3.81
C GLU A 5 -5.20 7.62 4.69
N ASN A 6 -4.97 8.68 5.47
CA ASN A 6 -5.95 9.30 6.36
C ASN A 6 -6.58 10.59 5.81
N TYR A 7 -6.60 10.80 4.49
CA TYR A 7 -7.22 11.99 3.91
C TYR A 7 -8.74 11.95 4.06
N GLN A 8 -9.27 12.85 4.88
CA GLN A 8 -10.70 13.12 4.94
C GLN A 8 -11.03 14.31 4.04
N PRO A 9 -12.00 14.19 3.11
CA PRO A 9 -12.44 15.31 2.32
C PRO A 9 -13.02 16.38 3.26
N LYS A 10 -12.67 17.65 3.02
CA LYS A 10 -13.13 18.78 3.86
C LYS A 10 -14.66 18.88 3.92
N HIS A 11 -15.35 18.34 2.92
CA HIS A 11 -16.80 18.31 2.84
C HIS A 11 -17.28 16.93 2.34
N TRP A 12 -18.42 16.46 2.85
CA TRP A 12 -18.98 15.14 2.51
C TRP A 12 -19.37 14.97 1.03
N PHE A 13 -19.59 16.08 0.32
CA PHE A 13 -19.90 16.07 -1.12
C PHE A 13 -18.66 16.15 -2.01
N GLN A 14 -17.48 16.32 -1.43
CA GLN A 14 -16.22 16.46 -2.15
C GLN A 14 -15.56 15.09 -2.32
N THR A 15 -15.35 14.68 -3.56
CA THR A 15 -14.54 13.49 -3.86
C THR A 15 -13.08 13.73 -3.47
N PRO A 16 -12.37 12.71 -2.97
CA PRO A 16 -10.92 12.81 -2.81
C PRO A 16 -10.30 13.15 -4.16
N GLU A 17 -9.27 14.00 -4.13
CA GLU A 17 -8.57 14.36 -5.35
C GLU A 17 -8.15 13.08 -6.09
N PRO A 18 -8.30 13.03 -7.42
CA PRO A 18 -8.34 14.19 -8.29
C PRO A 18 -9.76 14.41 -8.82
N CYS A 19 -10.40 15.49 -8.37
CA CYS A 19 -11.66 15.99 -8.88
C CYS A 19 -11.45 17.44 -9.32
N CYS A 20 -12.04 17.85 -10.43
CA CYS A 20 -11.92 19.24 -10.84
C CYS A 20 -12.71 20.12 -9.86
N ARG A 21 -12.11 21.22 -9.41
CA ARG A 21 -12.85 22.21 -8.64
C ARG A 21 -13.84 22.91 -9.57
N PRO A 22 -15.08 23.15 -9.14
CA PRO A 22 -16.02 23.99 -9.89
C PRO A 22 -15.35 25.31 -10.28
N GLY A 23 -15.41 25.67 -11.57
CA GLY A 23 -14.72 26.84 -12.13
C GLY A 23 -13.35 26.56 -12.77
N TYR A 24 -12.85 25.32 -12.77
CA TYR A 24 -11.70 24.95 -13.59
C TYR A 24 -12.04 25.08 -15.08
N THR A 25 -11.33 25.97 -15.78
CA THR A 25 -11.51 26.25 -17.22
C THR A 25 -10.49 25.54 -18.11
N GLY A 26 -9.59 24.75 -17.53
CA GLY A 26 -8.58 24.00 -18.27
C GLY A 26 -9.15 22.79 -19.02
N TYR A 27 -8.30 22.12 -19.80
CA TYR A 27 -8.67 20.95 -20.59
C TYR A 27 -8.98 19.73 -19.70
N LEU A 28 -10.20 19.22 -19.77
CA LEU A 28 -10.54 17.86 -19.31
C LEU A 28 -10.68 16.96 -20.54
N PRO A 29 -9.99 15.81 -20.56
CA PRO A 29 -10.20 14.83 -21.61
C PRO A 29 -11.65 14.37 -21.64
N GLU A 30 -12.23 14.22 -22.84
CA GLU A 30 -13.59 13.71 -23.08
C GLU A 30 -14.73 14.55 -22.45
N TYR A 31 -14.42 15.73 -21.90
CA TYR A 31 -15.37 16.61 -21.19
C TYR A 31 -16.47 17.20 -22.05
N GLY A 32 -16.20 17.36 -23.35
CA GLY A 32 -17.21 17.81 -24.30
C GLY A 32 -18.30 16.76 -24.52
N PRO A 33 -17.99 15.60 -25.14
CA PRO A 33 -19.00 14.64 -25.54
C PRO A 33 -19.59 13.83 -24.39
N LYS A 34 -18.80 13.36 -23.41
CA LYS A 34 -19.31 12.43 -22.38
C LYS A 34 -20.07 13.12 -21.24
N ARG A 35 -19.70 14.37 -20.90
CA ARG A 35 -20.39 15.16 -19.85
C ARG A 35 -21.85 15.42 -20.17
N LEU A 36 -22.18 15.56 -21.46
CA LEU A 36 -23.54 15.83 -21.92
C LEU A 36 -24.50 14.67 -21.63
N TYR A 37 -23.99 13.47 -21.36
CA TYR A 37 -24.79 12.27 -21.12
C TYR A 37 -24.65 11.75 -19.67
N GLN A 38 -23.93 12.47 -18.81
CA GLN A 38 -23.78 12.13 -17.40
C GLN A 38 -24.64 13.07 -16.56
N PHE A 39 -25.72 12.53 -16.00
CA PHE A 39 -26.68 13.27 -15.17
C PHE A 39 -26.75 12.63 -13.78
N GLY A 40 -27.10 13.43 -12.76
CA GLY A 40 -27.35 12.94 -11.40
C GLY A 40 -26.12 12.90 -10.48
N GLU A 41 -24.92 13.13 -11.00
CA GLU A 41 -23.70 13.25 -10.19
C GLU A 41 -23.31 14.71 -9.95
N THR A 42 -22.63 14.98 -8.82
CA THR A 42 -22.01 16.29 -8.60
C THR A 42 -20.82 16.49 -9.54
N TYR A 43 -20.48 17.76 -9.83
CA TYR A 43 -19.35 18.11 -10.70
C TYR A 43 -18.05 17.38 -10.32
N GLY A 44 -17.78 17.24 -9.02
CA GLY A 44 -16.60 16.54 -8.51
C GLY A 44 -16.61 15.05 -8.80
N HIS A 45 -17.76 14.38 -8.63
CA HIS A 45 -17.89 12.93 -8.91
C HIS A 45 -17.80 12.65 -10.41
N MET A 46 -18.55 13.41 -11.21
CA MET A 46 -18.60 13.28 -12.66
C MET A 46 -17.21 13.47 -13.29
N THR A 47 -16.50 14.54 -12.93
CA THR A 47 -15.16 14.83 -13.49
C THR A 47 -14.11 13.81 -13.04
N HIS A 48 -14.20 13.34 -11.81
CA HIS A 48 -13.33 12.29 -11.29
C HIS A 48 -13.52 10.96 -12.04
N ASN A 49 -14.77 10.54 -12.28
CA ASN A 49 -15.09 9.32 -13.02
C ASN A 49 -14.63 9.40 -14.49
N LEU A 50 -14.79 10.57 -15.11
CA LEU A 50 -14.30 10.84 -16.46
C LEU A 50 -12.77 10.76 -16.54
N MET A 51 -12.05 11.36 -15.59
CA MET A 51 -10.57 11.33 -15.57
C MET A 51 -10.02 9.93 -15.29
N LYS A 52 -10.64 9.17 -14.38
CA LYS A 52 -10.24 7.79 -14.08
C LYS A 52 -10.37 6.87 -15.30
N SER A 53 -11.44 7.00 -16.08
CA SER A 53 -11.68 6.16 -17.26
C SER A 53 -10.81 6.50 -18.47
N HIS A 54 -10.18 7.67 -18.48
CA HIS A 54 -9.42 8.13 -19.64
C HIS A 54 -8.04 7.43 -19.74
N PRO A 55 -7.61 6.96 -20.93
CA PRO A 55 -6.37 6.19 -21.08
C PRO A 55 -5.10 6.94 -20.64
N VAL A 56 -4.97 8.23 -20.93
CA VAL A 56 -3.78 9.02 -20.54
C VAL A 56 -3.93 9.65 -19.14
N ALA A 57 -4.99 10.44 -18.90
CA ALA A 57 -5.23 11.04 -17.59
C ALA A 57 -5.38 10.00 -16.47
N GLY A 58 -6.11 8.89 -16.69
CA GLY A 58 -6.26 7.81 -15.71
C GLY A 58 -4.93 7.19 -15.31
N LEU A 59 -4.01 6.95 -16.24
CA LEU A 59 -2.65 6.48 -15.94
C LEU A 59 -1.84 7.51 -15.13
N ARG A 60 -1.93 8.81 -15.49
CA ARG A 60 -1.27 9.86 -14.70
C ARG A 60 -1.81 9.98 -13.28
N MET A 61 -3.06 9.55 -13.07
CA MET A 61 -3.69 9.48 -11.74
C MET A 61 -3.32 8.18 -11.04
N GLY A 62 -3.22 7.08 -11.79
CA GLY A 62 -2.80 5.74 -11.36
C GLY A 62 -1.40 5.74 -10.77
N ASN A 63 -0.45 6.46 -11.35
CA ASN A 63 0.93 6.56 -10.85
C ASN A 63 1.05 7.33 -9.50
N ILE A 64 -0.05 7.89 -8.97
CA ILE A 64 -0.13 8.46 -7.62
C ILE A 64 -0.66 7.41 -6.61
N VAL A 65 -1.37 6.39 -7.11
CA VAL A 65 -2.01 5.30 -6.36
C VAL A 65 -1.37 3.94 -6.59
N ASP A 66 -0.33 3.86 -7.43
CA ASP A 66 0.57 2.72 -7.50
C ASP A 66 1.16 2.56 -6.11
N PHE A 67 0.49 1.72 -5.33
CA PHE A 67 0.92 1.25 -4.04
C PHE A 67 2.39 0.92 -4.20
N ASN A 68 3.24 1.67 -3.51
CA ASN A 68 4.68 1.48 -3.61
C ASN A 68 4.91 0.00 -3.30
N LYS A 69 5.34 -0.77 -4.30
CA LYS A 69 5.48 -2.23 -4.18
C LYS A 69 6.34 -2.59 -2.96
N GLU A 70 7.34 -1.76 -2.69
CA GLU A 70 8.18 -1.85 -1.49
C GLU A 70 7.39 -1.68 -0.19
N LEU A 71 6.39 -0.80 -0.17
CA LEU A 71 5.51 -0.61 0.99
C LEU A 71 4.57 -1.80 1.17
N GLN A 72 4.03 -2.38 0.08
CA GLN A 72 3.25 -3.61 0.16
C GLN A 72 4.07 -4.77 0.72
N GLU A 73 5.28 -4.97 0.20
CA GLU A 73 6.19 -6.01 0.67
C GLU A 73 6.53 -5.82 2.17
N LYS A 74 6.75 -4.57 2.61
CA LYS A 74 6.94 -4.27 4.04
C LYS A 74 5.72 -4.61 4.89
N LEU A 75 4.53 -4.23 4.46
CA LEU A 75 3.28 -4.54 5.17
C LEU A 75 3.04 -6.05 5.25
N GLU A 76 3.33 -6.78 4.18
CA GLU A 76 3.25 -8.25 4.16
C GLU A 76 4.26 -8.88 5.13
N GLU A 77 5.51 -8.40 5.15
CA GLU A 77 6.52 -8.86 6.10
C GLU A 77 6.09 -8.61 7.55
N GLU A 78 5.55 -7.42 7.85
CA GLU A 78 5.04 -7.10 9.19
C GLU A 78 3.85 -7.99 9.58
N ALA A 79 2.93 -8.27 8.66
CA ALA A 79 1.79 -9.15 8.91
C ALA A 79 2.23 -10.60 9.16
N ILE A 80 3.25 -11.08 8.44
CA ILE A 80 3.86 -12.40 8.61
C ILE A 80 4.48 -12.49 10.02
N VAL A 81 5.35 -11.54 10.38
CA VAL A 81 5.99 -11.50 11.71
C VAL A 81 4.96 -11.40 12.85
N TRP A 82 3.89 -10.64 12.67
CA TRP A 82 2.81 -10.58 13.66
C TRP A 82 2.12 -11.95 13.83
N LYS A 83 1.85 -12.64 12.72
CA LYS A 83 1.31 -14.02 12.78
C LYS A 83 2.29 -14.97 13.47
N HIS A 84 3.59 -14.86 13.21
CA HIS A 84 4.62 -15.62 13.94
C HIS A 84 4.47 -15.45 15.45
N GLU A 85 4.36 -14.20 15.89
CA GLU A 85 4.29 -13.81 17.30
C GLU A 85 3.05 -14.39 17.98
N VAL A 86 1.91 -14.38 17.29
CA VAL A 86 0.63 -14.87 17.83
C VAL A 86 0.52 -16.39 17.77
N THR A 87 1.03 -17.01 16.71
CA THR A 87 0.80 -18.44 16.41
C THR A 87 1.88 -19.34 17.01
N SER A 88 3.12 -18.86 17.13
CA SER A 88 4.24 -19.71 17.54
C SER A 88 4.20 -20.02 19.04
N GLU A 89 4.23 -21.31 19.37
CA GLU A 89 4.27 -21.81 20.75
C GLU A 89 5.51 -21.32 21.53
N ASN A 90 6.64 -21.13 20.86
CA ASN A 90 7.89 -20.63 21.44
C ASN A 90 8.25 -19.27 20.83
N ASN A 91 7.59 -18.23 21.32
CA ASN A 91 7.71 -16.89 20.78
C ASN A 91 8.97 -16.13 21.27
N ARG A 92 10.14 -16.66 20.89
CA ARG A 92 11.44 -15.99 21.10
C ARG A 92 11.65 -14.81 20.16
N PHE A 93 10.97 -14.82 19.02
CA PHE A 93 11.07 -13.79 17.98
C PHE A 93 9.77 -13.01 17.90
N ARG A 94 9.77 -11.84 18.53
CA ARG A 94 8.64 -10.89 18.56
C ARG A 94 8.72 -9.91 17.40
N ALA A 95 7.62 -9.23 17.12
CA ALA A 95 7.58 -8.19 16.10
C ALA A 95 8.55 -7.04 16.35
N LYS A 96 8.88 -6.74 17.61
CA LYS A 96 9.93 -5.78 17.96
C LYS A 96 11.01 -6.47 18.79
N MET A 97 12.18 -6.67 18.18
CA MET A 97 13.31 -7.30 18.85
C MET A 97 14.12 -6.26 19.63
N VAL A 98 14.57 -6.64 20.83
CA VAL A 98 15.36 -5.74 21.68
C VAL A 98 16.77 -5.59 21.10
N PRO A 99 17.24 -4.36 20.79
CA PRO A 99 18.61 -4.12 20.36
C PRO A 99 19.61 -4.62 21.42
N GLY A 100 20.68 -5.28 21.00
CA GLY A 100 21.68 -5.87 21.91
C GLY A 100 21.35 -7.30 22.36
N TYR A 101 20.28 -7.90 21.86
CA TYR A 101 20.05 -9.34 22.03
C TYR A 101 21.22 -10.15 21.44
N THR A 102 21.89 -10.92 22.29
CA THR A 102 23.09 -11.69 21.97
C THR A 102 22.80 -13.12 21.52
N GLY A 103 21.54 -13.56 21.62
CA GLY A 103 21.13 -14.89 21.20
C GLY A 103 21.11 -15.06 19.67
N PHE A 104 20.94 -16.30 19.25
CA PHE A 104 20.87 -16.63 17.82
C PHE A 104 19.58 -16.08 17.18
N VAL A 105 19.73 -15.33 16.08
CA VAL A 105 18.63 -14.92 15.19
C VAL A 105 18.85 -15.59 13.83
N PRO A 106 17.98 -16.52 13.44
CA PRO A 106 18.15 -17.29 12.21
C PRO A 106 18.13 -16.38 10.98
N ARG A 107 18.98 -16.68 9.98
CA ARG A 107 19.18 -15.93 8.71
C ARG A 107 19.67 -14.48 8.81
N ARG A 108 19.65 -13.86 9.99
CA ARG A 108 20.14 -12.47 10.20
C ARG A 108 21.56 -12.25 9.71
N GLY A 109 22.44 -13.26 9.82
CA GLY A 109 23.85 -13.14 9.40
C GLY A 109 24.08 -12.84 7.91
N PHE A 110 23.04 -12.98 7.07
CA PHE A 110 23.09 -12.62 5.63
C PHE A 110 22.43 -11.27 5.32
N LEU A 111 21.78 -10.65 6.31
CA LEU A 111 21.12 -9.34 6.18
C LEU A 111 22.03 -8.27 6.77
N PHE A 112 22.19 -7.17 6.04
CA PHE A 112 23.05 -6.06 6.44
C PHE A 112 22.51 -4.74 5.88
N GLY A 113 22.93 -3.63 6.50
CA GLY A 113 22.63 -2.27 6.04
C GLY A 113 21.30 -1.70 6.56
N LYS A 114 20.65 -2.37 7.52
CA LYS A 114 19.45 -1.87 8.20
C LYS A 114 19.66 -1.83 9.71
N VAL A 115 18.70 -1.25 10.42
CA VAL A 115 18.71 -1.28 11.90
C VAL A 115 18.42 -2.70 12.37
N TYR A 116 19.01 -3.08 13.51
CA TYR A 116 18.86 -4.42 14.10
C TYR A 116 17.42 -4.94 14.13
N ASP A 117 16.45 -4.09 14.51
CA ASP A 117 15.03 -4.46 14.57
C ASP A 117 14.48 -4.85 13.18
N GLU A 118 14.79 -4.08 12.15
CA GLU A 118 14.34 -4.35 10.77
C GLU A 118 14.99 -5.61 10.20
N GLU A 119 16.29 -5.80 10.44
CA GLU A 119 16.99 -7.02 10.03
C GLU A 119 16.38 -8.26 10.70
N CYS A 120 16.04 -8.18 12.00
CA CYS A 120 15.41 -9.30 12.68
C CYS A 120 14.02 -9.60 12.12
N LYS A 121 13.19 -8.58 11.86
CA LYS A 121 11.86 -8.75 11.25
C LYS A 121 11.97 -9.44 9.89
N GLN A 122 12.85 -8.96 9.03
CA GLN A 122 13.10 -9.56 7.71
C GLN A 122 13.57 -11.01 7.84
N ALA A 123 14.46 -11.29 8.79
CA ALA A 123 14.96 -12.63 9.02
C ALA A 123 13.84 -13.61 9.41
N VAL A 124 12.95 -13.20 10.31
CA VAL A 124 11.76 -13.98 10.71
C VAL A 124 10.82 -14.18 9.53
N ALA A 125 10.48 -13.12 8.80
CA ALA A 125 9.61 -13.19 7.63
C ALA A 125 10.14 -14.16 6.56
N LEU A 126 11.46 -14.13 6.31
CA LEU A 126 12.12 -15.03 5.35
C LEU A 126 12.03 -16.51 5.75
N ILE A 127 11.99 -16.81 7.05
CA ILE A 127 11.88 -18.19 7.54
C ILE A 127 10.46 -18.69 7.38
N GLU A 128 9.47 -17.88 7.70
CA GLU A 128 8.06 -18.26 7.56
C GLU A 128 7.69 -18.45 6.09
N LYS A 129 8.12 -17.54 5.21
CA LYS A 129 7.96 -17.72 3.76
C LYS A 129 8.57 -19.05 3.29
N GLN A 130 9.72 -19.45 3.83
CA GLN A 130 10.32 -20.75 3.51
C GLN A 130 9.55 -21.96 4.05
N LYS A 131 8.98 -21.86 5.25
CA LYS A 131 8.13 -22.94 5.80
C LYS A 131 6.93 -23.17 4.89
N LEU A 132 6.24 -22.09 4.49
CA LEU A 132 5.10 -22.15 3.57
C LEU A 132 5.48 -22.77 2.22
N ILE A 133 6.62 -22.38 1.64
CA ILE A 133 7.11 -22.98 0.39
C ILE A 133 7.35 -24.49 0.55
N LYS A 134 7.92 -24.91 1.68
CA LYS A 134 8.17 -26.34 1.95
C LYS A 134 6.87 -27.11 2.15
N GLU A 135 5.90 -26.54 2.84
CA GLU A 135 4.58 -27.14 3.06
C GLU A 135 3.85 -27.33 1.71
N ASN A 136 3.81 -26.28 0.89
CA ASN A 136 3.21 -26.33 -0.44
C ASN A 136 3.91 -27.31 -1.39
N ALA A 137 5.22 -27.49 -1.25
CA ALA A 137 5.99 -28.43 -2.06
C ALA A 137 5.82 -29.90 -1.61
N SER A 138 5.28 -30.14 -0.42
CA SER A 138 5.03 -31.47 0.13
C SER A 138 3.59 -31.97 -0.09
N GLN A 139 2.72 -31.12 -0.63
CA GLN A 139 1.35 -31.45 -1.05
C GLN A 139 1.32 -31.83 -2.53
#